data_AF-A0A1I1RFF0-F1
#
_entry.id   AF-A0A1I1RFF0-F1
#
_cell.length_a   1.000
_cell.length_b   1.000
_cell.length_c   1.000
_cell.angle_alpha   90.00
_cell.angle_beta   90.00
_cell.angle_gamma   90.00
#
_symmetry.space_group_name_H-M   'P 1'
#
loop_
_entity.id
_entity.type
_entity.pdbx_description
1 polymer ?
#
loop_
_entity_poly.entity_id
_entity_poly.type
_entity_poly.pdbx_seq_one_letter_code
_entity_poly.pdbx_strand_id
1 'polypeptide(L)'
;MKVINMKPKTPFQKISYVFSILFFIGAALCTLWIIIYGESTSSVYKASFAASAFFCFTSALVLITMAKANLPNLKFDTKDKTNL
;
A
#
# COMPACT_ATOMS: atom_id res chain seq x y z
N MET A 1 1.30 2.55 33.82
CA MET A 1 0.69 2.84 32.51
C MET A 1 1.79 3.31 31.55
N LYS A 2 2.18 2.49 30.57
CA LYS A 2 3.22 2.86 29.59
C LYS A 2 2.56 3.76 28.54
N VAL A 3 2.82 5.07 28.63
CA VAL A 3 2.36 6.06 27.65
C VAL A 3 3.09 5.75 26.34
N ILE A 4 2.42 5.06 25.44
CA ILE A 4 2.88 4.85 24.07
C ILE A 4 2.88 6.21 23.36
N ASN A 5 4.02 6.89 23.42
CA ASN A 5 4.28 8.11 22.66
C ASN A 5 4.18 7.75 21.17
N MET A 6 3.02 7.99 20.57
CA MET A 6 2.76 7.74 19.15
C MET A 6 3.61 8.69 18.32
N LYS A 7 4.80 8.20 17.97
CA LYS A 7 5.77 8.84 17.09
C LYS A 7 5.08 9.43 15.85
N PRO A 8 5.42 10.66 15.42
CA PRO A 8 4.81 11.26 14.25
C PRO A 8 5.04 10.37 13.02
N LYS A 9 3.95 9.86 12.45
CA LYS A 9 3.96 9.11 11.18
C LYS A 9 4.64 9.95 10.12
N THR A 10 5.67 9.41 9.48
CA THR A 10 6.34 10.12 8.38
C THR A 10 5.34 10.34 7.24
N PRO A 11 5.46 11.44 6.48
CA PRO A 11 4.56 11.69 5.34
C PRO A 11 4.57 10.53 4.33
N PHE A 12 5.72 9.86 4.16
CA PHE A 12 5.86 8.65 3.34
C PHE A 12 5.02 7.46 3.82
N GLN A 13 4.90 7.24 5.12
CA GLN A 13 4.06 6.18 5.68
C GLN A 13 2.56 6.47 5.44
N LYS A 14 2.17 7.75 5.47
CA LYS A 14 0.82 8.20 5.13
C LYS A 14 0.51 7.97 3.65
N ILE A 15 1.44 8.31 2.75
CA ILE A 15 1.30 8.11 1.30
C ILE A 15 1.20 6.62 0.96
N SER A 16 2.04 5.78 1.57
CA SER A 16 1.99 4.32 1.39
C SER A 16 0.65 3.73 1.84
N TYR A 17 0.08 4.24 2.93
CA TYR A 17 -1.24 3.82 3.40
C TYR A 17 -2.37 4.22 2.44
N VAL A 18 -2.35 5.45 1.93
CA VAL A 18 -3.33 5.92 0.94
C VAL A 18 -3.27 5.08 -0.34
N PHE A 19 -2.07 4.81 -0.85
CA PHE A 19 -1.89 3.96 -2.02
C PHE A 19 -2.34 2.51 -1.76
N SER A 20 -2.14 1.95 -0.56
CA SER A 20 -2.64 0.62 -0.22
C SER A 20 -4.17 0.55 -0.34
N ILE A 21 -4.88 1.57 0.17
CA ILE A 21 -6.33 1.66 0.07
C ILE A 21 -6.80 1.81 -1.38
N LEU A 22 -6.13 2.63 -2.20
CA LEU A 22 -6.46 2.77 -3.61
C LEU A 22 -6.27 1.45 -4.37
N PHE A 23 -5.19 0.72 -4.11
CA PHE A 23 -4.95 -0.60 -4.70
C PHE A 23 -5.95 -1.66 -4.23
N PHE A 24 -6.39 -1.59 -2.96
CA PHE A 24 -7.40 -2.50 -2.43
C PHE A 24 -8.76 -2.28 -3.11
N ILE A 25 -9.15 -1.02 -3.31
CA ILE A 25 -10.38 -0.67 -4.05
C ILE A 25 -10.26 -1.09 -5.52
N GLY A 26 -9.11 -0.84 -6.15
CA GLY A 26 -8.83 -1.27 -7.53
C GLY A 26 -8.91 -2.79 -7.71
N ALA A 27 -8.35 -3.55 -6.78
CA ALA A 27 -8.44 -5.02 -6.77
C ALA A 27 -9.89 -5.50 -6.64
N ALA A 28 -10.68 -4.87 -5.77
CA ALA A 28 -12.08 -5.21 -5.58
C ALA A 28 -12.91 -4.96 -6.84
N LEU A 29 -12.73 -3.80 -7.49
CA LEU A 29 -13.41 -3.47 -8.75
C LEU A 29 -13.01 -4.41 -9.90
N CYS A 30 -11.72 -4.72 -10.01
CA CYS A 30 -11.18 -5.63 -11.03
C CYS A 30 -11.73 -7.06 -10.86
N THR A 31 -11.83 -7.54 -9.62
CA THR A 31 -12.41 -8.85 -9.29
C THR A 31 -13.92 -8.87 -9.54
N LEU A 32 -14.63 -7.80 -9.17
CA LEU A 32 -16.07 -7.66 -9.40
C LEU A 32 -16.40 -7.71 -10.90
N TRP A 33 -15.61 -7.01 -11.72
CA TRP A 33 -15.77 -7.00 -13.18
C TRP A 33 -15.60 -8.39 -13.79
N ILE A 34 -14.63 -9.18 -13.30
CA ILE A 34 -14.38 -10.54 -13.77
C ILE A 34 -15.54 -11.49 -13.46
N ILE A 35 -16.19 -11.34 -12.31
CA ILE A 35 -17.30 -12.21 -11.90
C ILE A 35 -18.54 -11.93 -12.77
N ILE A 36 -18.79 -10.66 -13.12
CA ILE A 36 -19.97 -10.26 -13.89
C ILE A 36 -19.79 -10.51 -15.40
N TYR A 37 -18.61 -10.22 -15.95
CA TYR A 37 -18.35 -10.29 -17.41
C TYR A 37 -17.49 -11.49 -17.84
N GLY A 38 -17.15 -12.39 -16.91
CA GLY A 38 -16.21 -13.48 -17.14
C GLY A 38 -16.70 -14.59 -18.07
N GLU A 39 -18.00 -14.71 -18.36
CA GLU A 39 -18.51 -15.66 -19.35
C GLU A 39 -18.53 -15.11 -20.78
N SER A 40 -18.62 -13.78 -20.94
CA SER A 40 -18.78 -13.14 -22.26
C SER A 40 -17.48 -12.59 -22.85
N THR A 41 -16.35 -12.69 -22.14
CA THR A 41 -15.07 -12.10 -22.53
C THR A 41 -14.06 -13.16 -22.99
N SER A 42 -13.21 -12.81 -23.97
CA SER A 42 -12.22 -13.74 -24.52
C SER A 42 -11.25 -14.23 -23.45
N SER A 43 -10.75 -15.46 -23.60
CA SER A 43 -9.84 -16.12 -22.65
C SER A 43 -8.62 -15.26 -22.29
N VAL A 44 -8.17 -14.43 -23.23
CA VAL A 44 -7.02 -13.53 -23.09
C VAL A 44 -7.31 -12.38 -22.11
N TYR A 45 -8.51 -11.81 -22.18
CA TYR A 45 -8.95 -10.77 -21.24
C TYR A 45 -9.13 -11.35 -19.85
N LYS A 46 -9.74 -12.54 -19.75
CA LYS A 46 -9.99 -13.21 -18.48
C LYS A 46 -8.68 -13.53 -17.74
N ALA A 47 -7.66 -14.01 -18.46
CA ALA A 47 -6.32 -14.24 -17.91
C ALA A 47 -5.64 -12.93 -17.47
N SER A 48 -5.74 -11.87 -18.28
CA SER A 48 -5.12 -10.57 -18.00
C SER A 48 -5.75 -9.86 -16.79
N PHE A 49 -7.08 -9.92 -16.66
CA PHE A 49 -7.80 -9.39 -15.50
C PHE A 49 -7.49 -10.20 -14.23
N ALA A 50 -7.37 -11.53 -14.34
CA ALA A 50 -7.02 -12.38 -13.19
C ALA A 50 -5.60 -12.07 -12.67
N ALA A 51 -4.62 -11.91 -13.58
CA ALA A 51 -3.27 -11.50 -13.22
C ALA A 51 -3.24 -10.10 -12.56
N SER A 52 -4.01 -9.14 -13.09
CA SER A 52 -4.09 -7.78 -12.55
C SER A 52 -4.71 -7.74 -11.15
N ALA A 53 -5.75 -8.56 -10.90
CA ALA A 53 -6.34 -8.70 -9.57
C ALA A 53 -5.33 -9.28 -8.56
N PHE A 54 -4.58 -10.31 -8.94
CA PHE A 54 -3.55 -10.92 -8.10
C PHE A 54 -2.40 -9.95 -7.78
N PHE A 55 -1.98 -9.18 -8.79
CA PHE A 55 -0.98 -8.14 -8.63
C PHE A 55 -1.46 -7.03 -7.67
N CYS A 56 -2.68 -6.52 -7.85
CA CYS A 56 -3.22 -5.48 -6.98
C CYS A 56 -3.42 -5.95 -5.54
N PHE A 57 -3.79 -7.21 -5.34
CA PHE A 57 -3.88 -7.79 -3.99
C PHE A 57 -2.50 -7.88 -3.32
N THR A 58 -1.50 -8.37 -4.05
CA THR A 58 -0.13 -8.50 -3.54
C THR A 58 0.48 -7.14 -3.23
N SER A 59 0.32 -6.15 -4.12
CA SER A 59 0.83 -4.79 -3.90
C SER A 59 0.09 -4.10 -2.74
N ALA A 60 -1.22 -4.29 -2.59
CA ALA A 60 -1.97 -3.78 -1.44
C ALA A 60 -1.41 -4.31 -0.12
N LEU A 61 -1.13 -5.63 -0.04
CA LEU A 61 -0.50 -6.26 1.13
C LEU A 61 0.90 -5.69 1.41
N VAL A 62 1.76 -5.59 0.39
CA VAL A 62 3.11 -5.02 0.55
C VAL A 62 3.07 -3.57 1.05
N LEU A 63 2.16 -2.75 0.52
CA LEU A 63 2.02 -1.37 0.98
C LEU A 63 1.44 -1.30 2.40
N ILE A 64 0.56 -2.22 2.78
CA ILE A 64 0.05 -2.28 4.15
C ILE A 64 1.15 -2.70 5.13
N THR A 65 2.03 -3.63 4.74
CA THR A 65 3.16 -4.04 5.59
C THR A 65 4.19 -2.92 5.70
N MET A 66 4.48 -2.19 4.61
CA MET A 66 5.34 -1.00 4.64
C MET A 66 4.73 0.15 5.46
N ALA A 67 3.42 0.38 5.34
CA ALA A 67 2.71 1.38 6.14
C ALA A 67 2.66 1.01 7.63
N LYS A 68 2.68 -0.28 7.97
CA LYS A 68 2.71 -0.77 9.36
C LYS A 68 4.12 -0.94 9.92
N ALA A 69 5.14 -1.03 9.06
CA ALA A 69 6.52 -1.09 9.48
C ALA A 69 6.87 0.21 10.22
N ASN A 70 7.12 0.10 11.53
CA ASN A 70 7.63 1.20 12.35
C ASN A 70 9.10 1.42 11.96
N LEU A 71 9.34 2.16 10.88
CA LEU A 71 10.71 2.57 10.57
C LEU A 71 11.20 3.51 11.70
N PRO A 72 12.27 3.15 12.44
CA PRO A 72 12.93 4.09 13.31
C PRO A 72 13.37 5.31 12.50
N ASN A 73 13.42 6.47 13.15
CA ASN A 73 13.71 7.72 12.47
C ASN A 73 15.19 7.67 12.12
N LEU A 74 15.50 7.35 10.87
CA LEU A 74 16.87 7.28 10.33
C LEU A 74 17.38 8.66 9.92
N LYS A 75 16.68 9.75 10.26
CA LYS A 75 17.29 11.07 10.20
C LYS A 75 18.45 11.10 11.19
N PHE A 76 19.67 11.18 10.66
CA PHE A 76 20.79 11.70 11.42
C PHE A 76 20.38 13.09 11.92
N ASP A 77 20.37 13.24 13.23
CA ASP A 77 20.10 14.51 13.88
C ASP A 77 21.18 15.49 13.42
N THR A 78 20.86 16.35 12.45
CA THR A 78 21.71 17.49 12.09
C THR A 78 21.59 18.52 13.21
N LYS A 79 22.16 18.19 14.36
CA LYS A 79 22.37 19.05 15.53
C LYS A 79 23.87 19.14 15.80
N ASP A 80 24.67 19.47 14.78
CA ASP A 80 26.11 19.70 15.01
C ASP A 80 26.78 20.63 13.99
N LYS A 81 26.17 21.78 13.66
CA LYS A 81 26.84 22.89 12.92
C LYS A 81 26.18 24.27 13.13
N THR A 82 25.84 24.68 14.36
CA THR A 82 25.40 26.09 14.59
C THR A 82 25.93 26.70 15.89
N ASN A 83 27.02 26.15 16.44
CA ASN A 83 27.79 26.83 17.48
C ASN A 83 29.28 26.58 17.26
N LEU A 84 29.81 27.11 16.16
CA LEU A 84 31.24 27.42 16.03
C LEU A 84 31.40 28.65 15.14
#